data_AF-A0A9X3AQV1-F1
#
_entry.id   AF-A0A9X3AQV1-F1
#
_cell.length_a   1.000
_cell.length_b   1.000
_cell.length_c   1.000
_cell.angle_alpha   90.00
_cell.angle_beta   90.00
_cell.angle_gamma   90.00
#
_symmetry.space_group_name_H-M   'P 1'
#
loop_
_entity.id
_entity.type
_entity.pdbx_description
1 polymer ?
#
loop_
_entity_poly.entity_id
_entity_poly.type
_entity_poly.pdbx_seq_one_letter_code
_entity_poly.pdbx_strand_id
1 'polypeptide(L)'
;MSKEQNSVNVCEDHAKPILKHLYSKYNERHGDASAINSYPFTPHILFPEFESQLTTLIDQIKDKHALNETSTTALRSVFNGFVKNELLVTHDKVIYHFTPKGYEFSLKYSCKIKYLFRYHSATFFAGLACLIGVVGVIATVATSG
;
A
#
# COMPACT_ATOMS: atom_id res chain seq x y z
N MET A 1 -5.71 -32.44 7.04
CA MET A 1 -6.30 -31.08 7.13
C MET A 1 -5.67 -30.23 6.03
N SER A 2 -6.46 -29.82 5.04
CA SER A 2 -5.97 -29.12 3.86
C SER A 2 -5.56 -27.68 4.18
N LYS A 3 -4.30 -27.35 3.89
CA LYS A 3 -3.57 -26.10 4.21
C LYS A 3 -4.07 -24.85 3.46
N GLU A 4 -5.30 -24.86 2.93
CA GLU A 4 -5.95 -23.70 2.30
C GLU A 4 -6.69 -22.80 3.30
N GLN A 5 -6.77 -23.22 4.56
CA GLN A 5 -7.45 -22.51 5.65
C GLN A 5 -6.57 -21.38 6.17
N ASN A 6 -7.16 -20.18 6.31
CA ASN A 6 -6.59 -18.92 6.84
C ASN A 6 -6.11 -17.93 5.77
N SER A 7 -6.93 -17.71 4.73
CA SER A 7 -6.88 -16.48 3.93
C SER A 7 -8.22 -15.78 4.04
N VAL A 8 -8.22 -14.52 4.46
CA VAL A 8 -9.44 -13.72 4.50
C VAL A 8 -9.49 -12.84 3.27
N ASN A 9 -10.62 -12.84 2.56
CA ASN A 9 -10.83 -11.88 1.48
C ASN A 9 -11.13 -10.52 2.11
N VAL A 10 -10.14 -9.64 2.10
CA VAL A 10 -10.23 -8.31 2.68
C VAL A 10 -10.79 -7.37 1.62
N CYS A 11 -11.91 -6.70 1.93
CA CYS A 11 -12.47 -5.69 1.03
C CYS A 11 -11.47 -4.55 0.81
N GLU A 12 -11.55 -3.89 -0.35
CA GLU A 12 -10.58 -2.89 -0.76
C GLU A 12 -10.37 -1.78 0.29
N ASP A 13 -11.44 -1.36 0.97
CA ASP A 13 -11.39 -0.30 1.99
C ASP A 13 -10.60 -0.69 3.24
N HIS A 14 -10.56 -1.98 3.57
CA HIS A 14 -9.77 -2.50 4.68
C HIS A 14 -8.34 -2.83 4.22
N ALA A 15 -8.15 -3.15 2.93
CA ALA A 15 -6.85 -3.46 2.35
C ALA A 15 -5.98 -2.20 2.16
N LYS A 16 -6.59 -1.09 1.73
CA LYS A 16 -5.92 0.21 1.48
C LYS A 16 -5.05 0.69 2.65
N PRO A 17 -5.54 0.82 3.89
CA PRO A 17 -4.73 1.35 4.99
C PRO A 17 -3.56 0.42 5.35
N ILE A 18 -3.75 -0.90 5.26
CA ILE A 18 -2.70 -1.89 5.52
C ILE A 18 -1.60 -1.77 4.46
N LEU A 19 -1.97 -1.76 3.18
CA LEU A 19 -1.03 -1.61 2.06
C LEU A 19 -0.30 -0.26 2.09
N LYS A 20 -0.98 0.81 2.50
CA LYS A 20 -0.36 2.13 2.68
C LYS A 20 0.70 2.13 3.78
N HIS A 21 0.44 1.45 4.90
CA HIS A 21 1.43 1.32 5.96
C HIS A 21 2.64 0.47 5.51
N LEU A 22 2.40 -0.66 4.84
CA LEU A 22 3.48 -1.48 4.27
C LEU A 22 4.33 -0.68 3.29
N TYR A 23 3.70 0.13 2.44
CA TYR A 23 4.41 1.01 1.52
C TYR A 23 5.21 2.10 2.24
N SER A 24 4.70 2.69 3.33
CA SER A 24 5.46 3.67 4.13
C SER A 24 6.75 3.07 4.66
N LYS A 25 6.65 1.90 5.31
CA LYS A 25 7.81 1.17 5.86
C LYS A 25 8.80 0.77 4.78
N TYR A 26 8.30 0.33 3.62
CA TYR A 26 9.13 0.05 2.46
C TYR A 26 9.87 1.31 1.97
N ASN A 27 9.14 2.41 1.81
CA ASN A 27 9.68 3.66 1.26
C ASN A 27 10.68 4.33 2.21
N GLU A 28 10.50 4.20 3.53
CA GLU A 28 11.48 4.65 4.54
C GLU A 28 12.84 3.94 4.42
N ARG A 29 12.85 2.64 4.08
CA ARG A 29 14.10 1.87 3.99
C ARG A 29 14.75 1.87 2.61
N HIS A 30 13.98 1.78 1.54
CA HIS A 30 14.52 1.56 0.19
C HIS A 30 14.28 2.72 -0.77
N GLY A 31 13.22 3.52 -0.59
CA GLY A 31 12.90 4.71 -1.41
C GLY A 31 12.60 4.47 -2.90
N ASP A 32 13.04 3.35 -3.47
CA ASP A 32 12.97 3.01 -4.89
C ASP A 32 12.32 1.65 -5.12
N ALA A 33 11.64 1.48 -6.25
CA ALA A 33 10.97 0.24 -6.64
C ALA A 33 11.88 -0.78 -7.34
N SER A 34 13.16 -0.47 -7.53
CA SER A 34 14.15 -1.49 -7.95
C SER A 34 14.33 -2.60 -6.90
N ALA A 35 13.96 -2.32 -5.64
CA ALA A 35 14.13 -3.21 -4.49
C ALA A 35 12.82 -3.88 -4.02
N ILE A 36 11.81 -4.01 -4.88
CA ILE A 36 10.45 -4.52 -4.51
C ILE A 36 10.52 -5.89 -3.81
N ASN A 37 11.47 -6.74 -4.19
CA ASN A 37 11.68 -8.08 -3.61
C ASN A 37 12.67 -8.08 -2.43
N SER A 38 13.27 -6.94 -2.09
CA SER A 38 14.37 -6.86 -1.13
C SER A 38 13.90 -6.64 0.30
N TYR A 39 12.67 -6.13 0.50
CA TYR A 39 12.14 -5.85 1.83
C TYR A 39 11.13 -6.89 2.31
N PRO A 40 11.46 -7.67 3.36
CA PRO A 40 10.54 -8.64 3.94
C PRO A 40 9.56 -7.99 4.92
N PHE A 41 8.28 -8.29 4.75
CA PHE A 41 7.20 -8.03 5.70
C PHE A 41 6.96 -9.29 6.53
N THR A 42 7.10 -9.18 7.85
CA THR A 42 6.86 -10.28 8.78
C THR A 42 5.77 -9.88 9.76
N PRO A 43 4.60 -10.54 9.80
CA PRO A 43 3.48 -10.15 10.66
C PRO A 43 3.85 -9.98 12.14
N HIS A 44 4.75 -10.82 12.66
CA HIS A 44 5.22 -10.73 14.06
C HIS A 44 6.07 -9.50 14.37
N ILE A 45 6.78 -8.95 13.38
CA ILE A 45 7.62 -7.75 13.52
C ILE A 45 6.79 -6.50 13.26
N LEU A 46 5.87 -6.58 12.31
CA LEU A 46 5.00 -5.47 11.95
C LEU A 46 3.92 -5.23 13.02
N PHE A 47 3.41 -6.26 13.69
CA PHE A 47 2.36 -6.12 14.70
C PHE A 47 2.71 -5.18 15.87
N PRO A 48 3.91 -5.28 16.50
CA PRO A 48 4.34 -4.31 17.51
C PRO A 48 4.59 -2.90 16.96
N GLU A 49 4.94 -2.78 15.68
CA GLU A 49 5.23 -1.49 15.02
C GLU A 49 4.01 -0.84 14.38
N PHE A 50 2.90 -1.58 14.27
CA PHE A 50 1.65 -1.06 13.78
C PHE A 50 1.11 -0.09 14.84
N GLU A 51 1.19 1.21 14.53
CA GLU A 51 0.55 2.28 15.29
C GLU A 51 -0.90 1.90 15.65
N SER A 52 -1.45 2.48 16.73
CA SER A 52 -2.78 2.14 17.26
C SER A 52 -3.90 2.09 16.21
N GLN A 53 -3.76 2.88 15.14
CA GLN A 53 -4.68 2.92 14.01
C GLN A 53 -4.75 1.58 13.25
N LEU A 54 -3.63 0.88 13.03
CA LEU A 54 -3.71 -0.39 12.32
C LEU A 54 -4.15 -1.55 13.22
N THR A 55 -3.83 -1.50 14.52
CA THR A 55 -4.39 -2.46 15.50
C THR A 55 -5.92 -2.38 15.51
N THR A 56 -6.46 -1.17 15.50
CA THR A 56 -7.92 -0.93 15.43
C THR A 56 -8.52 -1.50 14.15
N LEU A 57 -7.87 -1.32 13.01
CA LEU A 57 -8.29 -1.90 11.73
C LEU A 57 -8.24 -3.43 11.74
N ILE A 58 -7.22 -4.04 12.33
CA ILE A 58 -7.13 -5.50 12.46
C ILE A 58 -8.23 -6.04 13.38
N ASP A 59 -8.56 -5.34 14.46
CA ASP A 59 -9.67 -5.73 15.32
C ASP A 59 -11.04 -5.57 14.62
N GLN A 60 -11.24 -4.50 13.84
CA GLN A 60 -12.44 -4.37 12.98
C GLN A 60 -12.54 -5.48 11.93
N ILE A 61 -11.42 -5.90 11.35
CA ILE A 61 -11.37 -7.04 10.41
C ILE A 61 -11.69 -8.34 11.16
N LYS A 62 -11.19 -8.52 12.38
CA LYS A 62 -11.51 -9.69 13.21
C LYS A 62 -13.01 -9.76 13.53
N ASP A 63 -13.60 -8.65 13.95
CA ASP A 63 -15.03 -8.56 14.24
C ASP A 63 -15.87 -8.85 12.98
N LYS A 64 -15.52 -8.24 11.85
CA LYS A 64 -16.23 -8.42 10.58
C LYS A 64 -16.17 -9.85 10.04
N HIS A 65 -15.04 -10.54 10.24
CA HIS A 65 -14.81 -11.89 9.73
C HIS A 65 -14.94 -12.97 10.80
N ALA A 66 -15.42 -12.62 12.00
CA ALA A 66 -15.56 -13.51 13.16
C ALA A 66 -14.28 -14.33 13.46
N LEU A 67 -13.12 -13.68 13.37
CA LEU A 67 -11.83 -14.32 13.63
C LEU A 67 -11.57 -14.39 15.14
N ASN A 68 -11.66 -15.58 15.72
CA ASN A 68 -11.31 -15.83 17.13
C ASN A 68 -9.80 -15.94 17.39
N GLU A 69 -8.98 -15.64 16.39
CA GLU A 69 -7.52 -15.78 16.46
C GLU A 69 -6.84 -14.54 17.05
N THR A 70 -5.59 -14.69 17.49
CA THR A 70 -4.76 -13.56 17.92
C THR A 70 -4.60 -12.55 16.77
N SER A 71 -4.44 -11.26 17.09
CA SER A 71 -4.35 -10.20 16.07
C SER A 71 -3.16 -10.39 15.11
N THR A 72 -2.09 -11.07 15.54
CA THR A 72 -1.00 -11.49 14.64
C THR A 72 -1.42 -12.56 13.64
N THR A 73 -2.27 -13.51 14.06
CA THR A 73 -2.79 -14.57 13.18
C THR A 73 -3.84 -13.99 12.22
N ALA A 74 -4.67 -13.05 12.67
CA ALA A 74 -5.57 -12.30 11.81
C ALA A 74 -4.80 -11.51 10.73
N LEU A 75 -3.72 -10.81 11.10
CA LEU A 75 -2.85 -10.12 10.15
C LEU A 75 -2.21 -11.08 9.14
N ARG A 76 -1.78 -12.27 9.59
CA ARG A 76 -1.28 -13.32 8.70
C ARG A 76 -2.36 -13.78 7.71
N SER A 77 -3.59 -13.97 8.17
CA SER A 77 -4.74 -14.32 7.33
C SER A 77 -5.06 -13.24 6.30
N VAL A 78 -4.90 -11.97 6.66
CA VAL A 78 -4.98 -10.83 5.73
C VAL A 78 -3.86 -10.87 4.69
N PHE A 79 -2.61 -11.08 5.11
CA PHE A 79 -1.47 -11.15 4.18
C PHE A 79 -1.59 -12.33 3.23
N ASN A 80 -2.07 -13.49 3.70
CA ASN A 80 -2.40 -14.62 2.84
C ASN A 80 -3.50 -14.27 1.82
N GLY A 81 -4.47 -13.44 2.20
CA GLY A 81 -5.45 -12.85 1.28
C GLY A 81 -4.81 -11.96 0.22
N PHE A 82 -3.80 -11.16 0.58
CA PHE A 82 -3.03 -10.37 -0.38
C PHE A 82 -2.18 -11.23 -1.31
N VAL A 83 -1.66 -12.36 -0.82
CA VAL A 83 -0.96 -13.34 -1.67
C VAL A 83 -1.92 -13.94 -2.71
N LYS A 84 -3.14 -14.34 -2.30
CA LYS A 84 -4.16 -14.84 -3.24
C LYS A 84 -4.55 -13.83 -4.31
N ASN A 85 -4.48 -12.53 -4.01
CA ASN A 85 -4.77 -11.45 -4.96
C ASN A 85 -3.53 -10.96 -5.74
N GLU A 86 -2.40 -11.65 -5.61
CA GLU A 86 -1.11 -11.31 -6.26
C GLU A 86 -0.56 -9.95 -5.85
N LEU A 87 -0.95 -9.41 -4.69
CA LEU A 87 -0.42 -8.15 -4.15
C LEU A 87 0.86 -8.38 -3.34
N LEU A 88 0.94 -9.54 -2.67
CA LEU A 88 2.15 -9.98 -1.98
C LEU A 88 2.59 -11.33 -2.53
N VAL A 89 3.88 -11.65 -2.36
CA VAL A 89 4.41 -13.00 -2.56
C VAL A 89 4.97 -13.50 -1.24
N THR A 90 4.82 -14.80 -0.95
CA THR A 90 5.40 -15.41 0.24
C THR A 90 6.55 -16.33 -0.13
N HIS A 91 7.69 -16.18 0.53
CA HIS A 91 8.88 -17.03 0.30
C HIS A 91 8.98 -18.16 1.33
N ASP A 92 8.71 -17.90 2.62
CA ASP A 92 8.87 -18.88 3.71
C ASP A 92 7.62 -19.02 4.61
N LYS A 93 6.42 -18.79 4.06
CA LYS A 93 5.11 -18.85 4.77
C LYS A 93 4.92 -17.84 5.91
N VAL A 94 5.96 -17.09 6.27
CA VAL A 94 5.94 -16.03 7.30
C VAL A 94 6.57 -14.74 6.81
N ILE A 95 7.29 -14.80 5.69
CA ILE A 95 7.92 -13.65 5.03
C ILE A 95 7.11 -13.32 3.79
N TYR A 96 6.75 -12.05 3.65
CA TYR A 96 5.97 -11.53 2.53
C TYR A 96 6.74 -10.39 1.86
N HIS A 97 6.68 -10.32 0.53
CA HIS A 97 7.26 -9.22 -0.25
C HIS A 97 6.20 -8.62 -1.14
N PHE A 98 6.39 -7.36 -1.55
CA PHE A 98 5.54 -6.80 -2.59
C PHE A 98 5.77 -7.55 -3.90
N THR A 99 4.69 -7.80 -4.63
CA THR A 99 4.80 -8.03 -6.08
C THR A 99 4.86 -6.69 -6.79
N PRO A 100 5.25 -6.63 -8.08
CA PRO A 100 5.14 -5.40 -8.87
C PRO A 100 3.72 -4.80 -8.85
N LYS A 101 2.69 -5.66 -8.92
CA LYS A 101 1.28 -5.29 -8.86
C LYS A 101 0.89 -4.71 -7.49
N GLY A 102 1.32 -5.36 -6.41
CA GLY A 102 1.05 -4.86 -5.06
C GLY A 102 1.79 -3.58 -4.72
N TYR A 103 3.02 -3.42 -5.22
CA TYR A 103 3.76 -2.17 -5.09
C TYR A 103 3.04 -1.03 -5.83
N GLU A 104 2.65 -1.25 -7.08
CA GLU A 104 1.92 -0.26 -7.87
C GLU A 104 0.60 0.13 -7.19
N PHE A 105 -0.18 -0.87 -6.76
CA PHE A 105 -1.44 -0.65 -6.05
C PHE A 105 -1.21 0.16 -4.77
N SER A 106 -0.23 -0.23 -3.95
CA SER A 106 0.07 0.47 -2.69
C SER A 106 0.58 1.90 -2.94
N LEU A 107 1.39 2.11 -3.98
CA LEU A 107 1.89 3.41 -4.39
C LEU A 107 0.74 4.34 -4.82
N LYS A 108 -0.22 3.82 -5.61
CA LYS A 108 -1.39 4.58 -6.09
C LYS A 108 -2.18 5.20 -4.94
N TYR A 109 -2.39 4.46 -3.84
CA TYR A 109 -3.14 4.95 -2.67
C TYR A 109 -2.29 5.70 -1.64
N SER A 110 -0.97 5.52 -1.67
CA SER A 110 -0.07 6.18 -0.73
C SER A 110 0.43 7.54 -1.23
N CYS A 111 0.81 7.64 -2.50
CA CYS A 111 1.39 8.85 -3.08
C CYS A 111 0.96 8.99 -4.54
N LYS A 112 -0.18 9.67 -4.76
CA LYS A 112 -0.76 9.87 -6.10
C LYS A 112 0.20 10.60 -7.06
N ILE A 113 1.01 11.54 -6.55
CA ILE A 113 2.02 12.25 -7.34
C ILE A 113 3.10 11.30 -7.85
N LYS A 114 3.74 10.52 -6.95
CA LYS A 114 4.77 9.54 -7.32
C LYS A 114 4.21 8.43 -8.23
N TYR A 115 2.95 8.03 -8.01
CA TYR A 115 2.24 7.13 -8.91
C TYR A 115 2.05 7.72 -10.31
N LEU A 116 1.51 8.94 -10.41
CA LEU A 116 1.31 9.60 -11.70
C LEU A 116 2.64 9.82 -12.42
N PHE A 117 3.68 10.29 -11.74
CA PHE A 117 5.00 10.46 -12.34
C PHE A 117 5.57 9.14 -12.89
N ARG A 118 5.40 8.02 -12.16
CA ARG A 118 6.01 6.73 -12.51
C ARG A 118 5.21 5.93 -13.54
N TYR A 119 3.88 5.95 -13.46
CA TYR A 119 3.00 5.08 -14.28
C TYR A 119 2.13 5.86 -15.27
N HIS A 120 1.96 7.17 -15.11
CA HIS A 120 1.15 8.04 -15.97
C HIS A 120 1.88 9.36 -16.26
N SER A 121 3.15 9.25 -16.67
CA SER A 121 4.05 10.41 -16.80
C SER A 121 3.50 11.48 -17.75
N ALA A 122 2.90 11.08 -18.87
CA ALA A 122 2.25 11.99 -19.81
C ALA A 122 1.15 12.84 -19.13
N THR A 123 0.28 12.21 -18.34
CA THR A 123 -0.78 12.87 -17.58
C THR A 123 -0.21 13.81 -16.51
N PHE A 124 0.88 13.39 -15.86
CA PHE A 124 1.57 14.21 -14.87
C PHE A 124 2.14 15.50 -15.51
N PHE A 125 2.90 15.36 -16.60
CA PHE A 125 3.49 16.52 -17.29
C PHE A 125 2.45 17.41 -17.96
N ALA A 126 1.36 16.84 -18.48
CA ALA A 126 0.24 17.63 -18.99
C ALA A 126 -0.42 18.49 -17.90
N GLY A 127 -0.62 17.92 -16.69
CA GLY A 127 -1.11 18.67 -15.54
C GLY A 127 -0.15 19.78 -15.09
N LEU A 128 1.16 19.50 -15.08
CA LEU A 128 2.20 20.48 -14.76
C LEU A 128 2.24 21.63 -15.77
N ALA A 129 2.20 21.30 -17.07
CA ALA A 129 2.18 22.29 -18.15
C ALA A 129 0.94 23.20 -18.08
N CYS A 130 -0.22 22.63 -17.74
CA CYS A 130 -1.46 23.38 -17.52
C CYS A 130 -1.32 24.39 -16.37
N LEU A 131 -0.76 23.96 -15.22
CA LEU A 131 -0.52 24.86 -14.08
C LEU A 131 0.45 25.99 -14.42
N ILE A 132 1.55 25.70 -15.13
CA ILE A 132 2.51 26.73 -15.57
C ILE A 132 1.83 27.74 -16.51
N GLY A 133 1.00 27.26 -17.44
CA GLY A 133 0.22 28.13 -18.34
C GLY A 133 -0.71 29.07 -17.57
N VAL A 134 -1.42 28.58 -16.57
CA VAL A 134 -2.31 29.39 -15.71
C VAL A 134 -1.52 30.46 -14.94
N VAL A 135 -0.38 30.10 -14.35
CA VAL A 135 0.47 31.07 -13.62
C VAL A 135 1.03 32.13 -14.56
N GLY A 136 1.47 31.75 -15.76
CA GLY A 136 1.94 32.68 -16.78
C GLY A 136 0.86 33.68 -17.22
N VAL A 137 -0.39 33.22 -17.38
CA VAL A 137 -1.53 34.09 -17.69
C VAL A 137 -1.80 35.06 -16.55
N ILE A 138 -1.84 34.60 -15.30
CA ILE A 138 -2.10 35.46 -14.13
C ILE A 138 -1.00 36.52 -13.98
N ALA A 139 0.27 36.13 -14.12
CA ALA A 139 1.41 37.06 -14.03
C ALA A 139 1.39 38.11 -15.14
N THR A 140 1.02 37.71 -16.36
CA THR A 140 0.90 38.64 -17.49
C THR A 140 -0.22 39.65 -17.24
N VAL A 141 -1.39 39.20 -16.80
CA VAL A 141 -2.54 40.08 -16.51
C VAL A 141 -2.24 41.04 -15.34
N ALA A 142 -1.50 40.59 -14.34
CA ALA A 142 -1.11 41.40 -13.18
C ALA A 142 -0.02 42.45 -13.47
N THR A 143 0.76 42.29 -14.55
CA THR A 143 1.81 43.25 -14.94
C THR A 143 1.34 44.25 -16.00
N SER A 144 0.20 43.98 -16.66
CA SER A 144 -0.42 44.85 -17.65
C SER A 144 -1.58 45.71 -17.12
N GLY A 145 -1.76 45.80 -15.80
CA GLY A 145 -2.81 46.59 -15.12
C GLY A 145 -2.31 47.86 -14.46
#